data_AF-A0A936IVG6-F1
#
_entry.id   AF-A0A936IVG6-F1
#
_cell.length_a   1.000
_cell.length_b   1.000
_cell.length_c   1.000
_cell.angle_alpha   90.00
_cell.angle_beta   90.00
_cell.angle_gamma   90.00
#
_symmetry.space_group_name_H-M   'P 1'
#
loop_
_entity.id
_entity.type
_entity.pdbx_description
1 polymer ?
#
loop_
_entity_poly.entity_id
_entity_poly.type
_entity_poly.pdbx_seq_one_letter_code
_entity_poly.pdbx_strand_id
1 'polypeptide(L)'
;MKIAAGLLVAVIAALPLAAAEASGKQPLRSATDYGAAAYRDGIGLGVRLLSLDETRRMGLSTAWVVAEVGVYPGDGDLRVTAADFVLYADEGRLRVLPVSASAMPRAAVTPPTGPAPVSFASERDGGVLITTVREAQVRQNGPMAPAPSSLVTDSALPEGAAGKPVAGYLYFAPALGPVAGGAFELEYLGATRPIRLRLSRAE
;
A
#
# COMPACT_ATOMS: atom_id res chain seq x y z
N MET A 1 -65.54 -29.20 -23.58
CA MET A 1 -64.17 -29.72 -23.42
C MET A 1 -63.40 -28.78 -22.50
N LYS A 2 -62.89 -29.28 -21.38
CA LYS A 2 -62.19 -28.49 -20.34
C LYS A 2 -60.68 -28.58 -20.62
N ILE A 3 -60.01 -27.45 -20.83
CA ILE A 3 -58.55 -27.38 -21.00
C ILE A 3 -57.97 -27.06 -19.63
N ALA A 4 -57.28 -28.02 -19.03
CA ALA A 4 -56.63 -27.88 -17.75
C ALA A 4 -55.39 -26.98 -17.89
N ALA A 5 -55.42 -25.81 -17.24
CA ALA A 5 -54.29 -24.91 -17.13
C ALA A 5 -53.30 -25.47 -16.08
N GLY A 6 -52.20 -26.05 -16.55
CA GLY A 6 -51.09 -26.49 -15.71
C GLY A 6 -50.21 -25.31 -15.34
N LEU A 7 -50.24 -24.91 -14.07
CA LEU A 7 -49.38 -23.88 -13.48
C LEU A 7 -47.99 -24.48 -13.23
N LEU A 8 -47.02 -24.15 -14.08
CA LEU A 8 -45.60 -24.48 -13.89
C LEU A 8 -44.97 -23.45 -12.95
N VAL A 9 -44.77 -23.81 -11.68
CA VAL A 9 -44.04 -22.98 -10.71
C VAL A 9 -42.54 -23.24 -10.88
N ALA A 10 -41.84 -22.33 -11.56
CA ALA A 10 -40.38 -22.35 -11.65
C ALA A 10 -39.77 -21.83 -10.35
N VAL A 11 -39.18 -22.73 -9.56
CA VAL A 11 -38.40 -22.39 -8.37
C VAL A 11 -37.03 -21.85 -8.83
N ILE A 12 -36.88 -20.53 -8.82
CA ILE A 12 -35.58 -19.88 -9.06
C ILE A 12 -34.79 -19.96 -7.76
N ALA A 13 -33.80 -20.86 -7.69
CA ALA A 13 -32.83 -20.90 -6.61
C ALA A 13 -31.93 -19.67 -6.67
N ALA A 14 -32.11 -18.73 -5.74
CA ALA A 14 -31.22 -17.60 -5.56
C ALA A 14 -29.88 -18.11 -4.99
N LEU A 15 -28.91 -18.36 -5.87
CA LEU A 15 -27.53 -18.62 -5.45
C LEU A 15 -26.95 -17.31 -4.89
N PRO A 16 -26.46 -17.28 -3.64
CA PRO A 16 -25.74 -16.12 -3.14
C PRO A 16 -24.44 -16.02 -3.95
N LEU A 17 -24.32 -14.97 -4.77
CA LEU A 17 -23.03 -14.54 -5.31
C LEU A 17 -22.15 -14.22 -4.10
N ALA A 18 -21.22 -15.12 -3.78
CA ALA A 18 -20.14 -14.82 -2.87
C ALA A 18 -19.42 -13.59 -3.44
N ALA A 19 -19.65 -12.44 -2.82
CA ALA A 19 -18.85 -11.26 -3.10
C ALA A 19 -17.42 -11.68 -2.75
N ALA A 20 -16.57 -11.85 -3.77
CA ALA A 20 -15.15 -11.95 -3.55
C ALA A 20 -14.78 -10.70 -2.75
N GLU A 21 -14.42 -10.87 -1.47
CA GLU A 21 -13.88 -9.79 -0.68
C GLU A 21 -12.65 -9.31 -1.44
N ALA A 22 -12.73 -8.12 -2.00
CA ALA A 22 -11.63 -7.54 -2.74
C ALA A 22 -10.46 -7.43 -1.75
N SER A 23 -9.48 -8.31 -1.92
CA SER A 23 -8.21 -8.25 -1.20
C SER A 23 -7.66 -6.82 -1.36
N GLY A 24 -7.42 -6.12 -0.26
CA GLY A 24 -6.97 -4.73 -0.29
C GLY A 24 -7.39 -3.91 0.93
N LYS A 25 -6.98 -2.65 0.95
CA LYS A 25 -7.38 -1.70 1.99
C LYS A 25 -8.82 -1.25 1.73
N GLN A 26 -9.63 -1.14 2.78
CA GLN A 26 -10.97 -0.55 2.63
C GLN A 26 -10.82 0.91 2.15
N PRO A 27 -11.48 1.30 1.04
CA PRO A 27 -11.48 2.69 0.61
C PRO A 27 -12.08 3.61 1.66
N LEU A 28 -11.63 4.87 1.68
CA LEU A 28 -12.34 5.91 2.44
C LEU A 28 -13.75 6.13 1.87
N ARG A 29 -14.55 6.98 2.52
CA ARG A 29 -15.92 7.23 2.09
C ARG A 29 -15.97 7.97 0.74
N SER A 30 -14.98 8.81 0.48
CA SER A 30 -14.85 9.62 -0.73
C SER A 30 -13.39 9.82 -1.12
N ALA A 31 -13.13 10.09 -2.40
CA ALA A 31 -11.82 10.51 -2.88
C ALA A 31 -11.34 11.79 -2.17
N THR A 32 -12.25 12.69 -1.80
CA THR A 32 -11.95 13.94 -1.08
C THR A 32 -11.50 13.75 0.37
N ASP A 33 -11.66 12.55 0.93
CA ASP A 33 -11.23 12.25 2.30
C ASP A 33 -9.71 11.93 2.37
N TYR A 34 -9.05 11.89 1.22
CA TYR A 34 -7.60 11.75 1.11
C TYR A 34 -6.91 13.13 1.15
N GLY A 35 -5.58 13.14 1.24
CA GLY A 35 -4.79 14.38 1.28
C GLY A 35 -4.84 15.17 -0.03
N ALA A 36 -4.99 14.49 -1.17
CA ALA A 36 -5.21 15.10 -2.48
C ALA A 36 -6.28 14.32 -3.24
N ALA A 37 -7.12 15.02 -4.00
CA ALA A 37 -8.21 14.40 -4.73
C ALA A 37 -8.52 15.12 -6.04
N ALA A 38 -9.00 14.35 -7.02
CA ALA A 38 -9.55 14.90 -8.26
C ALA A 38 -10.65 13.99 -8.81
N TYR A 39 -11.56 14.59 -9.56
CA TYR A 39 -12.58 13.90 -10.33
C TYR A 39 -12.41 14.24 -11.80
N ARG A 40 -12.39 13.22 -12.66
CA ARG A 40 -12.27 13.42 -14.11
C ARG A 40 -12.92 12.26 -14.83
N ASP A 41 -13.73 12.58 -15.83
CA ASP A 41 -14.37 11.59 -16.72
C ASP A 41 -15.14 10.51 -15.93
N GLY A 42 -15.83 10.94 -14.85
CA GLY A 42 -16.61 10.06 -13.96
C GLY A 42 -15.77 9.30 -12.93
N ILE A 43 -14.44 9.39 -12.96
CA ILE A 43 -13.54 8.69 -12.04
C ILE A 43 -13.09 9.66 -10.93
N GLY A 44 -13.30 9.26 -9.68
CA GLY A 44 -12.70 9.90 -8.51
C GLY A 44 -11.37 9.25 -8.15
N LEU A 45 -10.34 10.05 -7.90
CA LEU A 45 -9.03 9.59 -7.45
C LEU A 45 -8.65 10.35 -6.19
N GLY A 46 -8.42 9.62 -5.10
CA GLY A 46 -7.93 10.14 -3.83
C GLY A 46 -6.55 9.56 -3.52
N VAL A 47 -5.61 10.39 -3.06
CA VAL A 47 -4.23 9.99 -2.81
C VAL A 47 -3.69 10.67 -1.55
N ARG A 48 -2.90 9.93 -0.78
CA ARG A 48 -2.12 10.48 0.34
C ARG A 48 -0.75 9.83 0.38
N LEU A 49 0.30 10.63 0.59
CA LEU A 49 1.62 10.09 0.91
C LEU A 49 1.69 9.71 2.39
N LEU A 50 2.22 8.52 2.66
CA LEU A 50 2.49 8.11 4.03
C LEU A 50 3.65 8.92 4.61
N SER A 51 3.52 9.24 5.89
CA SER A 51 4.62 9.76 6.70
C SER A 51 5.76 8.74 6.80
N LEU A 52 6.94 9.20 7.23
CA LEU A 52 8.08 8.31 7.47
C LEU A 52 7.76 7.26 8.55
N ASP A 53 7.00 7.63 9.58
CA ASP A 53 6.65 6.72 10.67
C ASP A 53 5.58 5.71 10.28
N GLU A 54 4.62 6.06 9.44
CA GLU A 54 3.72 5.09 8.80
C GLU A 54 4.51 4.09 7.93
N THR A 55 5.45 4.59 7.12
CA THR A 55 6.28 3.75 6.24
C THR A 55 7.13 2.76 7.05
N ARG A 56 7.75 3.23 8.14
CA ARG A 56 8.50 2.38 9.09
C ARG A 56 7.63 1.35 9.78
N ARG A 57 6.39 1.71 10.15
CA ARG A 57 5.43 0.75 10.75
C ARG A 57 5.03 -0.36 9.79
N MET A 58 5.14 -0.14 8.48
CA MET A 58 4.99 -1.18 7.46
C MET A 58 6.27 -2.03 7.28
N GLY A 59 7.33 -1.78 8.06
CA GLY A 59 8.62 -2.45 7.93
C GLY A 59 9.48 -1.96 6.78
N LEU A 60 9.07 -0.90 6.08
CA LEU A 60 9.80 -0.35 4.94
C LEU A 60 10.84 0.67 5.39
N SER A 61 11.99 0.70 4.72
CA SER A 61 13.00 1.72 4.96
C SER A 61 12.51 3.11 4.54
N THR A 62 13.08 4.18 5.11
CA THR A 62 12.73 5.57 4.80
C THR A 62 13.09 6.01 3.38
N ALA A 63 13.77 5.14 2.63
CA ALA A 63 14.06 5.33 1.22
C ALA A 63 12.75 5.28 0.41
N TRP A 64 11.81 4.42 0.79
CA TRP A 64 10.56 4.23 0.05
C TRP A 64 9.62 5.42 0.17
N VAL A 65 8.98 5.74 -0.94
CA VAL A 65 7.79 6.59 -0.97
C VAL A 65 6.59 5.68 -1.14
N VAL A 66 5.65 5.75 -0.21
CA VAL A 66 4.42 4.95 -0.24
C VAL A 66 3.24 5.89 -0.40
N ALA A 67 2.43 5.66 -1.42
CA ALA A 67 1.19 6.39 -1.65
C ALA A 67 0.01 5.47 -1.36
N GLU A 68 -0.87 5.90 -0.47
CA GLU A 68 -2.20 5.32 -0.34
C GLU A 68 -3.09 5.91 -1.43
N VAL A 69 -3.72 5.05 -2.22
CA VAL A 69 -4.59 5.46 -3.33
C VAL A 69 -5.96 4.85 -3.14
N GLY A 70 -7.00 5.66 -3.30
CA GLY A 70 -8.37 5.24 -3.49
C GLY A 70 -8.85 5.60 -4.89
N VAL A 71 -9.31 4.61 -5.64
CA VAL A 71 -9.92 4.78 -6.97
C VAL A 71 -11.43 4.56 -6.83
N TYR A 72 -12.21 5.51 -7.32
CA TYR A 72 -13.67 5.55 -7.25
C TYR A 72 -14.21 5.53 -8.68
N PRO A 73 -14.47 4.34 -9.25
CA PRO A 73 -15.11 4.23 -10.56
C PRO A 73 -16.46 4.95 -10.57
N GLY A 74 -16.79 5.57 -11.70
CA GLY A 74 -18.12 6.11 -11.97
C GLY A 74 -19.07 5.01 -12.43
N ASP A 75 -19.78 5.24 -13.52
CA ASP A 75 -20.63 4.22 -14.14
C ASP A 75 -19.78 3.23 -14.96
N GLY A 76 -19.85 1.95 -14.59
CA GLY A 76 -19.19 0.85 -15.29
C GLY A 76 -17.90 0.35 -14.60
N ASP A 77 -17.31 -0.67 -15.21
CA ASP A 77 -16.07 -1.27 -14.70
C ASP A 77 -14.85 -0.47 -15.18
N LEU A 78 -14.01 -0.07 -14.23
CA LEU A 78 -12.71 0.55 -14.49
C LEU A 78 -11.60 -0.49 -14.29
N ARG A 79 -10.72 -0.63 -15.28
CA ARG A 79 -9.50 -1.43 -15.08
C ARG A 79 -8.47 -0.62 -14.30
N VAL A 80 -8.07 -1.14 -13.15
CA VAL A 80 -7.07 -0.54 -12.27
C VAL A 80 -5.82 -1.42 -12.30
N THR A 81 -4.66 -0.82 -12.57
CA THR A 81 -3.36 -1.49 -12.43
C THR A 81 -2.36 -0.55 -11.78
N ALA A 82 -1.36 -1.08 -11.06
CA ALA A 82 -0.31 -0.22 -10.51
C ALA A 82 0.49 0.47 -11.64
N ALA A 83 0.63 -0.17 -12.80
CA ALA A 83 1.35 0.36 -13.96
C ALA A 83 0.74 1.63 -14.55
N ASP A 84 -0.53 1.93 -14.26
CA ASP A 84 -1.21 3.15 -14.69
C ASP A 84 -0.80 4.37 -13.86
N PHE A 85 0.03 4.20 -12.83
CA PHE A 85 0.46 5.28 -11.95
C PHE A 85 1.93 5.65 -12.18
N VAL A 86 2.19 6.95 -12.12
CA VAL A 86 3.53 7.50 -12.24
C VAL A 86 3.72 8.53 -11.13
N LEU A 87 4.76 8.36 -10.31
CA LEU A 87 5.18 9.36 -9.35
C LEU A 87 6.24 10.27 -9.98
N TYR A 88 5.97 11.56 -9.94
CA TYR A 88 6.91 12.61 -10.24
C TYR A 88 7.47 13.17 -8.93
N ALA A 89 8.79 13.26 -8.85
CA ALA A 89 9.49 13.85 -7.71
C ALA A 89 10.47 14.92 -8.21
N ASP A 90 10.98 15.72 -7.27
CA ASP A 90 11.96 16.76 -7.56
C ASP A 90 11.45 17.77 -8.62
N GLU A 91 10.22 18.25 -8.41
CA GLU A 91 9.51 19.18 -9.31
C GLU A 91 9.30 18.62 -10.72
N GLY A 92 9.13 17.30 -10.84
CA GLY A 92 8.88 16.62 -12.10
C GLY A 92 10.14 16.17 -12.84
N ARG A 93 11.34 16.43 -12.29
CA ARG A 93 12.62 15.98 -12.88
C ARG A 93 12.81 14.48 -12.78
N LEU A 94 12.24 13.84 -11.77
CA LEU A 94 12.32 12.40 -11.57
C LEU A 94 10.97 11.76 -11.85
N ARG A 95 10.96 10.78 -12.75
CA ARG A 95 9.79 9.96 -13.08
C ARG A 95 10.01 8.54 -12.55
N VAL A 96 9.14 8.10 -11.65
CA VAL A 96 9.26 6.83 -10.94
C VAL A 96 7.99 6.01 -11.11
N LEU A 97 8.14 4.75 -11.53
CA LEU A 97 7.05 3.80 -11.61
C LEU A 97 6.91 3.02 -10.29
N PRO A 98 5.70 2.60 -9.92
CA PRO A 98 5.53 1.78 -8.73
C PRO A 98 6.18 0.41 -8.94
N VAL A 99 6.78 -0.10 -7.87
CA VAL A 99 7.30 -1.45 -7.76
C VAL A 99 6.16 -2.35 -7.31
N SER A 100 6.01 -3.50 -7.96
CA SER A 100 5.08 -4.53 -7.50
C SER A 100 5.43 -4.97 -6.09
N ALA A 101 4.43 -5.12 -5.22
CA ALA A 101 4.62 -5.63 -3.86
C ALA A 101 5.40 -6.96 -3.84
N SER A 102 5.11 -7.85 -4.79
CA SER A 102 5.79 -9.14 -4.97
C SER A 102 7.25 -9.02 -5.40
N ALA A 103 7.63 -7.90 -6.02
CA ALA A 103 8.99 -7.63 -6.49
C ALA A 103 9.83 -6.87 -5.46
N MET A 104 9.26 -6.51 -4.30
CA MET A 104 10.04 -5.84 -3.27
C MET A 104 11.16 -6.74 -2.75
N PRO A 105 12.41 -6.25 -2.73
CA PRO A 105 13.50 -7.01 -2.17
C PRO A 105 13.24 -7.23 -0.68
N ARG A 106 13.47 -8.44 -0.18
CA ARG A 106 13.38 -8.72 1.27
C ARG A 106 14.22 -7.76 2.12
N ALA A 107 15.31 -7.24 1.57
CA ALA A 107 16.18 -6.25 2.22
C ALA A 107 15.55 -4.84 2.34
N ALA A 108 14.50 -4.51 1.57
CA ALA A 108 13.70 -3.30 1.77
C ALA A 108 12.89 -3.36 3.08
N VAL A 109 12.70 -4.57 3.57
CA VAL A 109 11.94 -4.87 4.75
C VAL A 109 12.91 -4.99 5.92
N THR A 110 13.12 -3.88 6.61
CA THR A 110 14.01 -3.90 7.78
C THR A 110 13.21 -4.57 8.89
N PRO A 111 13.68 -5.67 9.51
CA PRO A 111 13.02 -6.16 10.71
C PRO A 111 12.97 -5.01 11.71
N PRO A 112 11.85 -4.81 12.43
CA PRO A 112 11.78 -3.81 13.47
C PRO A 112 12.87 -4.15 14.47
N THR A 113 14.02 -3.51 14.33
CA THR A 113 15.07 -3.57 15.31
C THR A 113 14.58 -2.64 16.40
N GLY A 114 13.66 -3.13 17.23
CA GLY A 114 13.49 -2.57 18.55
C GLY A 114 14.89 -2.50 19.18
N PRO A 115 15.20 -1.49 20.01
CA PRO A 115 16.48 -1.48 20.68
C PRO A 115 16.55 -2.77 21.50
N ALA A 116 17.31 -3.77 21.04
CA ALA A 116 17.73 -4.83 21.92
C ALA A 116 18.45 -4.13 23.07
N PRO A 117 18.09 -4.38 24.35
CA PRO A 117 18.88 -3.86 25.45
C PRO A 117 20.28 -4.48 25.34
N VAL A 118 21.21 -3.74 24.73
CA VAL A 118 22.64 -4.05 24.77
C VAL A 118 23.09 -3.87 26.21
N SER A 119 23.16 -4.98 26.94
CA SER A 119 23.77 -4.98 28.26
C SER A 119 25.29 -4.99 28.08
N PHE A 120 25.93 -3.88 28.41
CA PHE A 120 27.38 -3.79 28.47
C PHE A 120 27.85 -4.32 29.82
N ALA A 121 28.49 -5.49 29.84
CA ALA A 121 29.26 -5.92 31.00
C ALA A 121 30.68 -5.36 30.86
N SER A 122 31.11 -4.57 31.84
CA SER A 122 32.48 -4.07 31.92
C SER A 122 33.18 -4.80 33.06
N GLU A 123 34.20 -5.57 32.74
CA GLU A 123 35.06 -6.23 33.71
C GLU A 123 36.43 -5.55 33.67
N ARG A 124 36.92 -5.11 34.84
CA ARG A 124 38.26 -4.51 34.97
C ARG A 124 39.23 -5.61 35.31
N ASP A 125 40.13 -5.90 34.38
CA ASP A 125 41.36 -6.66 34.65
C ASP A 125 42.58 -5.78 34.35
N GLY A 126 43.49 -5.67 35.31
CA GLY A 126 44.80 -5.01 35.14
C GLY A 126 44.85 -3.54 34.70
N GLY A 127 43.74 -2.80 34.71
CA GLY A 127 43.71 -1.37 34.33
C GLY A 127 43.50 -1.10 32.83
N VAL A 128 43.18 -2.12 32.03
CA VAL A 128 42.77 -1.97 30.63
C VAL A 128 41.27 -2.25 30.50
N LEU A 129 40.53 -1.32 29.90
CA LEU A 129 39.08 -1.47 29.67
C LEU A 129 38.85 -2.32 28.41
N ILE A 130 38.53 -3.60 28.58
CA ILE A 130 38.11 -4.46 27.46
C ILE A 130 36.58 -4.47 27.42
N THR A 131 36.00 -3.90 26.36
CA THR A 131 34.56 -3.99 26.08
C THR A 131 34.31 -5.19 25.19
N THR A 132 33.78 -6.27 25.77
CA THR A 132 33.37 -7.46 25.00
C THR A 132 31.87 -7.38 24.75
N VAL A 133 31.46 -7.20 23.50
CA VAL A 133 30.04 -7.24 23.10
C VAL A 133 29.61 -8.71 23.09
N ARG A 134 28.77 -9.13 24.05
CA ARG A 134 28.08 -10.42 23.99
C ARG A 134 26.75 -10.23 23.27
N GLU A 135 26.59 -10.89 22.11
CA GLU A 135 25.30 -11.01 21.44
C GLU A 135 24.28 -11.66 22.39
N ALA A 136 23.23 -10.92 22.77
CA ALA A 136 22.13 -11.46 23.54
C ALA A 136 21.32 -12.40 22.64
N GLN A 137 21.27 -13.69 23.00
CA GLN A 137 20.39 -14.65 22.33
C GLN A 137 18.92 -14.28 22.59
N VAL A 138 18.27 -13.71 21.58
CA VAL A 138 16.85 -13.35 21.62
C VAL A 138 16.02 -14.63 21.66
N ARG A 139 15.42 -14.95 22.83
CA ARG A 139 14.35 -15.95 22.94
C ARG A 139 13.08 -15.41 22.30
N GLN A 140 12.81 -15.77 21.04
CA GLN A 140 11.54 -15.49 20.36
C GLN A 140 10.48 -16.52 20.78
N ASN A 141 9.83 -16.33 21.94
CA ASN A 141 8.68 -17.14 22.38
C ASN A 141 7.38 -16.31 22.41
N GLY A 142 7.04 -15.66 21.29
CA GLY A 142 5.77 -14.97 21.07
C GLY A 142 5.16 -15.34 19.72
N PRO A 143 3.85 -15.12 19.49
CA PRO A 143 3.25 -15.34 18.18
C PRO A 143 4.06 -14.58 17.14
N MET A 144 4.61 -15.31 16.17
CA MET A 144 5.46 -14.75 15.14
C MET A 144 4.66 -13.67 14.41
N ALA A 145 5.06 -12.41 14.57
CA ALA A 145 4.47 -11.32 13.80
C ALA A 145 4.54 -11.70 12.31
N PRO A 146 3.49 -11.45 11.52
CA PRO A 146 3.47 -11.81 10.12
C PRO A 146 4.73 -11.28 9.44
N ALA A 147 5.34 -12.12 8.60
CA ALA A 147 6.52 -11.72 7.87
C ALA A 147 6.18 -10.40 7.14
N PRO A 148 6.95 -9.34 7.32
CA PRO A 148 6.56 -8.01 6.85
C PRO A 148 6.36 -7.91 5.32
N SER A 149 6.81 -8.92 4.56
CA SER A 149 6.46 -9.12 3.15
C SER A 149 4.98 -9.44 2.88
N SER A 150 4.25 -10.13 3.77
CA SER A 150 2.83 -10.44 3.55
C SER A 150 1.96 -9.19 3.71
N LEU A 151 2.24 -8.37 4.74
CA LEU A 151 1.53 -7.11 4.97
C LEU A 151 1.60 -6.16 3.77
N VAL A 152 2.75 -6.10 3.11
CA VAL A 152 2.96 -5.25 1.92
C VAL A 152 2.13 -5.73 0.74
N THR A 153 2.06 -7.04 0.51
CA THR A 153 1.28 -7.63 -0.58
C THR A 153 -0.22 -7.54 -0.32
N ASP A 154 -0.66 -7.84 0.90
CA ASP A 154 -2.07 -7.85 1.28
C ASP A 154 -2.71 -6.46 1.22
N SER A 155 -1.89 -5.41 1.31
CA SER A 155 -2.33 -4.03 1.28
C SER A 155 -1.97 -3.28 -0.01
N ALA A 156 -1.41 -3.98 -1.01
CA ALA A 156 -1.16 -3.41 -2.32
C ALA A 156 -2.46 -2.99 -3.01
N LEU A 157 -2.38 -2.03 -3.93
CA LEU A 157 -3.53 -1.63 -4.75
C LEU A 157 -4.07 -2.85 -5.51
N PRO A 158 -5.36 -3.21 -5.37
CA PRO A 158 -5.93 -4.35 -6.05
C PRO A 158 -5.93 -4.11 -7.57
N GLU A 159 -5.44 -5.08 -8.33
CA GLU A 159 -5.39 -5.00 -9.80
C GLU A 159 -6.55 -5.76 -10.43
N GLY A 160 -7.15 -5.18 -11.48
CA GLY A 160 -8.25 -5.81 -12.22
C GLY A 160 -9.39 -4.86 -12.56
N ALA A 161 -10.53 -5.43 -12.94
CA ALA A 161 -11.76 -4.67 -13.16
C ALA A 161 -12.42 -4.32 -11.82
N ALA A 162 -12.78 -3.05 -11.65
CA ALA A 162 -13.44 -2.53 -10.47
C ALA A 162 -14.68 -1.71 -10.87
N GLY A 163 -15.86 -2.20 -10.49
CA GLY A 163 -17.13 -1.45 -10.56
C GLY A 163 -17.53 -0.82 -9.22
N LYS A 164 -16.66 -0.91 -8.20
CA LYS A 164 -16.81 -0.32 -6.86
C LYS A 164 -15.52 0.38 -6.46
N PRO A 165 -15.55 1.31 -5.48
CA PRO A 165 -14.32 1.90 -4.96
C PRO A 165 -13.33 0.83 -4.48
N VAL A 166 -12.06 1.03 -4.79
CA VAL A 166 -10.94 0.17 -4.37
C VAL A 166 -9.81 1.02 -3.83
N ALA A 167 -9.07 0.51 -2.85
CA ALA A 167 -7.93 1.21 -2.29
C ALA A 167 -6.79 0.27 -1.92
N GLY A 168 -5.59 0.84 -1.93
CA GLY A 168 -4.38 0.15 -1.50
C GLY A 168 -3.15 1.02 -1.67
N TYR A 169 -1.99 0.44 -1.41
CA TYR A 169 -0.72 1.14 -1.47
C TYR A 169 -0.01 0.93 -2.81
N LEU A 170 0.59 2.01 -3.30
CA LEU A 170 1.60 2.02 -4.34
C LEU A 170 2.96 2.30 -3.70
N TYR A 171 3.97 1.58 -4.15
CA TYR A 171 5.30 1.60 -3.55
C TYR A 171 6.32 2.06 -4.57
N PHE A 172 7.01 3.17 -4.28
CA PHE A 172 8.00 3.75 -5.17
C PHE A 172 9.37 3.65 -4.52
N ALA A 173 10.27 2.91 -5.14
CA ALA A 173 11.67 2.93 -4.75
C ALA A 173 12.25 4.30 -5.14
N PRO A 174 13.04 4.94 -4.28
CA PRO A 174 13.67 6.19 -4.67
C PRO A 174 14.70 5.87 -5.75
N ALA A 175 14.55 6.50 -6.90
CA ALA A 175 15.60 6.53 -7.90
C ALA A 175 16.77 7.38 -7.34
N LEU A 176 17.68 6.73 -6.62
CA LEU A 176 19.07 7.17 -6.36
C LEU A 176 19.34 8.26 -5.30
N GLY A 177 18.43 8.56 -4.37
CA GLY A 177 18.78 9.41 -3.23
C GLY A 177 17.66 9.61 -2.20
N PRO A 178 17.99 10.16 -1.01
CA PRO A 178 16.96 10.65 -0.10
C PRO A 178 16.17 11.75 -0.83
N VAL A 179 14.91 11.47 -1.18
CA VAL A 179 14.03 12.48 -1.75
C VAL A 179 13.69 13.46 -0.62
N ALA A 180 14.56 14.45 -0.47
CA ALA A 180 14.52 15.42 0.61
C ALA A 180 13.37 16.40 0.34
N GLY A 181 12.22 16.14 0.96
CA GLY A 181 11.16 17.14 1.17
C GLY A 181 10.57 17.82 -0.09
N GLY A 182 10.84 17.32 -1.29
CA GLY A 182 10.40 17.92 -2.54
C GLY A 182 8.89 17.75 -2.78
N ALA A 183 8.34 18.62 -3.62
CA ALA A 183 6.98 18.47 -4.12
C ALA A 183 6.86 17.17 -4.91
N PHE A 184 5.86 16.36 -4.57
CA PHE A 184 5.52 15.15 -5.30
C PHE A 184 4.28 15.40 -6.15
N GLU A 185 4.23 14.80 -7.33
CA GLU A 185 2.99 14.74 -8.12
C GLU A 185 2.72 13.29 -8.50
N LEU A 186 1.48 12.82 -8.36
CA LEU A 186 1.06 11.51 -8.87
C LEU A 186 0.19 11.71 -10.10
N GLU A 187 0.54 11.03 -11.18
CA GLU A 187 -0.24 10.96 -12.41
C GLU A 187 -0.88 9.58 -12.53
N TYR A 188 -2.19 9.56 -12.81
CA TYR A 188 -2.95 8.35 -13.16
C TYR A 188 -3.32 8.37 -14.64
N LEU A 189 -2.90 7.34 -15.35
CA LEU A 189 -3.02 7.18 -16.81
C LEU A 189 -4.18 6.26 -17.23
N GLY A 190 -4.86 5.60 -16.29
CA GLY A 190 -5.95 4.68 -16.59
C GLY A 190 -7.28 5.36 -16.95
N ALA A 191 -7.35 6.69 -16.89
CA ALA A 191 -8.48 7.49 -17.36
C ALA A 191 -8.28 7.94 -18.82
N THR A 192 -9.36 8.35 -19.50
CA THR A 192 -9.27 8.90 -20.87
C THR A 192 -8.32 10.09 -20.96
N ARG A 193 -8.28 10.91 -19.91
CA ARG A 193 -7.29 11.98 -19.74
C ARG A 193 -6.52 11.78 -18.44
N PRO A 194 -5.18 11.93 -18.44
CA PRO A 194 -4.39 11.76 -17.24
C PRO A 194 -4.89 12.64 -16.09
N ILE A 195 -4.97 12.09 -14.88
CA ILE A 195 -5.30 12.83 -13.66
C ILE A 195 -3.98 13.10 -12.92
N ARG A 196 -3.65 14.37 -12.68
CA ARG A 196 -2.46 14.76 -11.91
C ARG A 196 -2.86 15.35 -10.56
N LEU A 197 -2.22 14.87 -9.50
CA LEU A 197 -2.43 15.33 -8.14
C LEU A 197 -1.10 15.78 -7.54
N ARG A 198 -1.06 17.00 -7.01
CA ARG A 198 0.06 17.46 -6.18
C ARG A 198 -0.09 16.88 -4.78
N LEU A 199 1.02 16.37 -4.25
CA LEU A 199 1.06 15.66 -2.98
C LEU A 199 2.05 16.35 -2.04
N SER A 200 1.61 16.54 -0.80
CA SER A 200 2.45 16.85 0.34
C SER A 200 2.55 15.62 1.24
N ARG A 201 3.70 15.43 1.88
CA ARG A 201 3.83 14.40 2.91
C ARG A 201 3.00 14.81 4.13
N ALA A 202 2.30 13.87 4.74
CA ALA A 202 1.72 14.10 6.06
C ALA A 202 2.87 14.30 7.06
N GLU A 203 2.79 15.36 7.88
CA GLU A 203 3.70 15.60 9.00
C GLU A 203 3.50 14.56 10.12
#